data_AF-A0A356GCK4-F1
#
_entry.id   AF-A0A356GCK4-F1
#
_cell.length_a   1.000
_cell.length_b   1.000
_cell.length_c   1.000
_cell.angle_alpha   90.00
_cell.angle_beta   90.00
_cell.angle_gamma   90.00
#
_symmetry.space_group_name_H-M   'P 1'
#
loop_
_entity.id
_entity.type
_entity.pdbx_description
1 polymer ?
#
loop_
_entity_poly.entity_id
_entity_poly.type
_entity_poly.pdbx_seq_one_letter_code
_entity_poly.pdbx_strand_id
1 'polypeptide(L)'
;MTRRQAMSLEEIKQTDFAKIGRELLASGKGIPTEYGLLFINEDIPEEQVYDGKHFPEYAYKDSLLCVSVSCKGETEYLYMPCSVADINNALSKLPAESWSDCKLSIEWDNLRESSWLGKCDKILQSEDAYCLNRVSEVLNQFRLDKAYTKLSAALDLAHVDDSASIVTLANQLDDFIFFPTANDSYDVGRLWIDQVAELRYDEELEDYIKFEVYGEDIVNSHDGKFLDNGGYIVVNEGVNLEELLKGAEEERRIHEEAMKSNTRPTPDGQNLITGRYFFPLTFDLVPFNRDGDLDWSDIYEDAGDEYADGYESEIQEAFDEYTADDDCDMIEYYDRNASARDKIVSAKWGFEEIGGKHFGVVEVQLTDPLTDEEEADFKDWISGQNSDGLGEGFEQHEINTDDGLLSVHFWNPGDDYYVDNEEEFRDRMNLGMGGIS
;
A
#
# COMPACT_ATOMS: atom_id res chain seq x y z
N MET A 1 -42.68 -13.76 9.02
CA MET A 1 -42.73 -13.41 10.44
C MET A 1 -41.76 -12.26 10.67
N THR A 2 -42.26 -11.06 10.93
CA THR A 2 -41.46 -9.90 11.30
C THR A 2 -40.86 -10.17 12.68
N ARG A 3 -39.58 -10.53 12.74
CA ARG A 3 -38.85 -10.70 14.01
C ARG A 3 -38.80 -9.33 14.70
N ARG A 4 -39.49 -9.19 15.83
CA ARG A 4 -39.40 -7.99 16.69
C ARG A 4 -38.01 -7.98 17.32
N GLN A 5 -37.05 -7.33 16.66
CA GLN A 5 -35.68 -7.18 17.17
C GLN A 5 -35.56 -6.11 18.27
N ALA A 6 -36.64 -5.36 18.56
CA ALA A 6 -36.68 -4.36 19.61
C ALA A 6 -38.04 -4.33 20.32
N MET A 7 -38.01 -3.99 21.60
CA MET A 7 -39.19 -3.75 22.43
C MET A 7 -39.53 -2.25 22.39
N SER A 8 -40.81 -1.91 22.23
CA SER A 8 -41.25 -0.50 22.28
C SER A 8 -41.19 0.06 23.71
N LEU A 9 -41.16 1.39 23.85
CA LEU A 9 -41.12 2.06 25.16
C LEU A 9 -42.35 1.75 26.04
N GLU A 10 -43.51 1.48 25.45
CA GLU A 10 -44.70 1.02 26.20
C GLU A 10 -44.53 -0.43 26.70
N GLU A 11 -44.00 -1.32 25.87
CA GLU A 11 -43.74 -2.70 26.25
C GLU A 11 -42.68 -2.79 27.35
N ILE A 12 -41.62 -1.97 27.30
CA ILE A 12 -40.60 -1.88 28.36
C ILE A 12 -41.24 -1.49 29.70
N LYS A 13 -42.14 -0.50 29.71
CA LYS A 13 -42.83 -0.06 30.94
C LYS A 13 -43.76 -1.12 31.53
N GLN A 14 -44.26 -2.03 30.70
CA GLN A 14 -45.18 -3.10 31.11
C GLN A 14 -44.47 -4.41 31.41
N THR A 15 -43.16 -4.50 31.16
CA THR A 15 -42.37 -5.73 31.33
C THR A 15 -41.74 -5.79 32.72
N ASP A 16 -42.01 -6.87 33.45
CA ASP A 16 -41.34 -7.17 34.73
C ASP A 16 -40.03 -7.93 34.46
N PHE A 17 -38.98 -7.17 34.17
CA PHE A 17 -37.64 -7.72 33.93
C PHE A 17 -37.07 -8.49 35.12
N ALA A 18 -37.45 -8.13 36.35
CA ALA A 18 -36.96 -8.81 37.54
C ALA A 18 -37.56 -10.22 37.66
N LYS A 19 -38.84 -10.39 37.28
CA LYS A 19 -39.46 -11.71 37.17
C LYS A 19 -38.80 -12.55 36.08
N ILE A 20 -38.61 -11.98 34.89
CA ILE A 20 -37.93 -12.67 33.78
C ILE A 20 -36.53 -13.12 34.17
N GLY A 21 -35.73 -12.24 34.81
CA GLY A 21 -34.39 -12.58 35.27
C GLY A 21 -34.38 -13.72 36.29
N ARG A 22 -35.32 -13.75 37.24
CA ARG A 22 -35.46 -14.86 38.20
C ARG A 22 -35.84 -16.17 37.52
N GLU A 23 -36.74 -16.12 36.54
CA GLU A 23 -37.14 -17.30 35.77
C GLU A 23 -35.98 -17.84 34.92
N LEU A 24 -35.19 -16.96 34.30
CA LEU A 24 -33.97 -17.33 33.58
C LEU A 24 -32.96 -18.02 34.51
N LEU A 25 -32.66 -17.42 35.66
CA LEU A 25 -31.74 -18.01 36.65
C LEU A 25 -32.23 -19.37 37.16
N ALA A 26 -33.55 -19.51 37.38
CA ALA A 26 -34.15 -20.77 37.82
C ALA A 26 -34.22 -21.83 36.71
N SER A 27 -34.14 -21.44 35.44
CA SER A 27 -34.24 -22.37 34.30
C SER A 27 -33.06 -23.34 34.21
N GLY A 28 -31.91 -23.00 34.81
CA GLY A 28 -30.68 -23.78 34.70
C GLY A 28 -30.03 -23.78 33.32
N LYS A 29 -30.54 -22.98 32.36
CA LYS A 29 -30.01 -22.87 30.99
C LYS A 29 -28.82 -21.90 30.85
N GLY A 30 -28.38 -21.29 31.95
CA GLY A 30 -27.29 -20.32 31.93
C GLY A 30 -25.95 -20.99 31.65
N ILE A 31 -25.22 -20.49 30.66
CA ILE A 31 -23.87 -20.92 30.30
C ILE A 31 -22.88 -20.06 31.11
N PRO A 32 -22.05 -20.65 31.99
CA PRO A 32 -21.05 -19.91 32.75
C PRO A 32 -19.96 -19.34 31.84
N THR A 33 -19.65 -18.07 32.04
CA THR A 33 -18.53 -17.35 31.42
C THR A 33 -17.76 -16.60 32.52
N GLU A 34 -16.57 -16.10 32.22
CA GLU A 34 -15.79 -15.28 33.18
C GLU A 34 -16.51 -13.99 33.58
N TYR A 35 -17.49 -13.55 32.78
CA TYR A 35 -18.24 -12.29 32.98
C TYR A 35 -19.66 -12.50 33.53
N GLY A 36 -20.10 -13.74 33.73
CA GLY A 36 -21.44 -14.07 34.24
C GLY A 36 -22.11 -15.23 33.52
N LEU A 37 -23.45 -15.30 33.58
CA LEU A 37 -24.23 -16.33 32.89
C LEU A 37 -24.77 -15.79 31.56
N LEU A 38 -24.40 -16.46 30.46
CA LEU A 38 -24.98 -16.26 29.14
C LEU A 38 -26.27 -17.09 29.01
N PHE A 39 -27.35 -16.46 28.54
CA PHE A 39 -28.61 -17.15 28.23
C PHE A 39 -28.91 -17.00 26.75
N ILE A 40 -28.99 -18.13 26.04
CA ILE A 40 -29.31 -18.16 24.62
C ILE A 40 -30.82 -17.95 24.45
N ASN A 41 -31.19 -17.01 23.58
CA ASN A 41 -32.58 -16.81 23.23
C ASN A 41 -33.02 -17.86 22.19
N GLU A 42 -33.77 -18.88 22.60
CA GLU A 42 -34.20 -19.98 21.72
C GLU A 42 -35.10 -19.54 20.55
N ASP A 43 -35.70 -18.34 20.63
CA ASP A 43 -36.51 -17.78 19.55
C ASP A 43 -35.67 -17.07 18.47
N ILE A 44 -34.38 -16.83 18.74
CA ILE A 44 -33.40 -16.28 17.80
C ILE A 44 -32.35 -17.38 17.54
N PRO A 45 -32.27 -17.95 16.32
CA PRO A 45 -31.20 -18.87 16.00
C PRO A 45 -29.86 -18.18 16.26
N GLU A 46 -29.10 -18.70 17.22
CA GLU A 46 -27.72 -18.30 17.45
C GLU A 46 -26.85 -19.09 16.49
N GLU A 47 -26.10 -18.37 15.67
CA GLU A 47 -25.06 -18.93 14.83
C GLU A 47 -23.73 -18.55 15.45
N GLN A 48 -22.96 -19.56 15.89
CA GLN A 48 -21.61 -19.32 16.35
C GLN A 48 -20.74 -19.05 15.12
N VAL A 49 -20.48 -17.76 14.87
CA VAL A 49 -19.69 -17.30 13.71
C VAL A 49 -18.19 -17.22 13.97
N TYR A 50 -17.76 -17.29 15.24
CA TYR A 50 -16.35 -17.34 15.64
C TYR A 50 -16.07 -18.68 16.35
N ASP A 51 -15.19 -19.48 15.77
CA ASP A 51 -14.83 -20.82 16.26
C ASP A 51 -13.67 -20.82 17.25
N GLY A 52 -13.19 -19.63 17.66
CA GLY A 52 -12.02 -19.46 18.51
C GLY A 52 -10.69 -19.39 17.74
N LYS A 53 -10.73 -19.45 16.40
CA LYS A 53 -9.55 -19.44 15.54
C LYS A 53 -9.71 -18.53 14.32
N HIS A 54 -10.78 -18.70 13.55
CA HIS A 54 -11.04 -17.97 12.31
C HIS A 54 -12.12 -16.91 12.53
N PHE A 55 -11.87 -15.69 12.06
CA PHE A 55 -12.90 -14.66 12.05
C PHE A 55 -13.85 -14.86 10.86
N PRO A 56 -15.16 -14.60 11.03
CA PRO A 56 -16.08 -14.59 9.90
C PRO A 56 -15.73 -13.44 8.95
N GLU A 57 -16.25 -13.50 7.72
CA GLU A 57 -16.19 -12.37 6.80
C GLU A 57 -16.78 -11.12 7.47
N TYR A 58 -16.00 -10.04 7.51
CA TYR A 58 -16.34 -8.80 8.16
C TYR A 58 -15.66 -7.64 7.44
N ALA A 59 -16.43 -6.89 6.65
CA ALA A 59 -15.95 -5.73 5.92
C ALA A 59 -15.74 -4.53 6.87
N TYR A 60 -14.62 -4.53 7.60
CA TYR A 60 -14.29 -3.48 8.58
C TYR A 60 -13.43 -2.34 8.02
N LYS A 61 -12.80 -2.56 6.86
CA LYS A 61 -11.95 -1.57 6.17
C LYS A 61 -12.40 -1.41 4.72
N ASP A 62 -12.11 -0.26 4.14
CA ASP A 62 -12.39 0.05 2.72
C ASP A 62 -11.38 -0.68 1.82
N SER A 63 -11.60 -1.98 1.63
CA SER A 63 -10.79 -2.83 0.77
C SER A 63 -11.33 -2.89 -0.65
N LEU A 64 -10.42 -3.09 -1.61
CA LEU A 64 -10.76 -3.28 -3.00
C LEU A 64 -11.39 -4.66 -3.24
N LEU A 65 -10.84 -5.73 -2.65
CA LEU A 65 -11.34 -7.09 -2.81
C LEU A 65 -11.42 -7.81 -1.45
N CYS A 66 -12.35 -8.75 -1.34
CA CYS A 66 -12.29 -9.79 -0.32
C CYS A 66 -12.11 -11.15 -0.98
N VAL A 67 -11.05 -11.85 -0.58
CA VAL A 67 -10.70 -13.17 -1.08
C VAL A 67 -10.83 -14.16 0.07
N SER A 68 -11.65 -15.20 -0.11
CA SER A 68 -11.65 -16.33 0.80
C SER A 68 -10.52 -17.29 0.44
N VAL A 69 -9.87 -17.85 1.46
CA VAL A 69 -8.83 -18.86 1.34
C VAL A 69 -9.31 -20.06 2.15
N SER A 70 -9.63 -21.16 1.47
CA SER A 70 -10.25 -22.33 2.12
C SER A 70 -9.40 -23.59 1.97
N CYS A 71 -9.21 -24.33 3.06
CA CYS A 71 -8.54 -25.63 3.05
C CYS A 71 -9.19 -26.58 4.05
N LYS A 72 -9.54 -27.80 3.61
CA LYS A 72 -10.14 -28.88 4.44
C LYS A 72 -11.32 -28.45 5.32
N GLY A 73 -12.11 -27.47 4.88
CA GLY A 73 -13.31 -26.98 5.58
C GLY A 73 -13.05 -25.81 6.53
N GLU A 74 -11.80 -25.35 6.67
CA GLU A 74 -11.44 -24.10 7.35
C GLU A 74 -11.30 -22.98 6.31
N THR A 75 -11.58 -21.74 6.70
CA THR A 75 -11.56 -20.58 5.79
C THR A 75 -11.04 -19.35 6.51
N GLU A 76 -10.10 -18.65 5.86
CA GLU A 76 -9.65 -17.31 6.23
C GLU A 76 -10.04 -16.32 5.12
N TYR A 77 -10.03 -15.03 5.45
CA TYR A 77 -10.40 -13.96 4.52
C TYR A 77 -9.27 -12.94 4.42
N LEU A 78 -8.87 -12.65 3.18
CA LEU A 78 -7.93 -11.59 2.83
C LEU A 78 -8.71 -10.39 2.29
N TYR A 79 -8.43 -9.22 2.84
CA TYR A 79 -9.07 -7.98 2.46
C TYR A 79 -8.06 -7.11 1.73
N MET A 80 -7.99 -7.24 0.42
CA MET A 80 -6.94 -6.67 -0.43
C MET A 80 -7.25 -5.22 -0.84
N PRO A 81 -6.25 -4.33 -0.99
CA PRO A 81 -4.85 -4.58 -0.62
C PRO A 81 -4.67 -4.77 0.90
N CYS A 82 -3.76 -5.67 1.26
CA CYS A 82 -3.37 -6.01 2.63
C CYS A 82 -1.86 -6.24 2.74
N SER A 83 -1.35 -6.33 3.96
CA SER A 83 0.07 -6.60 4.17
C SER A 83 0.43 -8.02 3.71
N VAL A 84 1.68 -8.23 3.31
CA VAL A 84 2.22 -9.57 3.04
C VAL A 84 2.10 -10.47 4.28
N ALA A 85 2.23 -9.89 5.47
CA ALA A 85 2.02 -10.59 6.74
C ALA A 85 0.58 -11.12 6.88
N ASP A 86 -0.44 -10.37 6.45
CA ASP A 86 -1.84 -10.84 6.46
C ASP A 86 -2.02 -12.04 5.53
N ILE A 87 -1.42 -11.99 4.34
CA ILE A 87 -1.43 -13.08 3.36
C ILE A 87 -0.80 -14.35 3.96
N ASN A 88 0.39 -14.20 4.56
CA ASN A 88 1.10 -15.30 5.22
C ASN A 88 0.32 -15.86 6.43
N ASN A 89 -0.27 -14.99 7.23
CA ASN A 89 -1.03 -15.36 8.42
C ASN A 89 -2.32 -16.11 8.07
N ALA A 90 -3.00 -15.73 6.99
CA ALA A 90 -4.16 -16.47 6.51
C ALA A 90 -3.79 -17.92 6.15
N LEU A 91 -2.67 -18.12 5.46
CA LEU A 91 -2.20 -19.48 5.13
C LEU A 91 -1.77 -20.26 6.39
N SER A 92 -1.06 -19.63 7.33
CA SER A 92 -0.52 -20.30 8.53
C SER A 92 -1.60 -20.85 9.45
N LYS A 93 -2.78 -20.21 9.48
CA LYS A 93 -3.94 -20.68 10.24
C LYS A 93 -4.64 -21.86 9.57
N LEU A 94 -4.50 -22.03 8.26
CA LEU A 94 -5.19 -23.10 7.54
C LEU A 94 -4.42 -24.43 7.64
N PRO A 95 -5.11 -25.58 7.56
CA PRO A 95 -4.48 -26.91 7.53
C PRO A 95 -3.89 -27.23 6.13
N ALA A 96 -3.23 -26.24 5.53
CA ALA A 96 -2.58 -26.28 4.23
C ALA A 96 -1.06 -26.39 4.40
N GLU A 97 -0.40 -27.09 3.48
CA GLU A 97 1.05 -26.96 3.38
C GLU A 97 1.32 -25.68 2.58
N SER A 98 0.88 -25.61 1.32
CA SER A 98 1.09 -24.42 0.48
C SER A 98 -0.22 -23.82 -0.03
N TRP A 99 -0.14 -22.69 -0.72
CA TRP A 99 -1.25 -22.11 -1.48
C TRP A 99 -1.90 -23.11 -2.46
N SER A 100 -1.14 -24.09 -2.97
CA SER A 100 -1.67 -25.13 -3.87
C SER A 100 -2.66 -26.10 -3.19
N ASP A 101 -2.67 -26.18 -1.86
CA ASP A 101 -3.66 -26.94 -1.09
C ASP A 101 -4.93 -26.13 -0.79
N CYS A 102 -4.91 -24.83 -1.08
CA CYS A 102 -6.00 -23.91 -0.80
C CYS A 102 -6.85 -23.70 -2.04
N LYS A 103 -8.15 -23.52 -1.81
CA LYS A 103 -9.06 -22.98 -2.82
C LYS A 103 -9.32 -21.52 -2.49
N LEU A 104 -9.00 -20.65 -3.45
CA LEU A 104 -9.19 -19.21 -3.34
C LEU A 104 -10.37 -18.76 -4.20
N SER A 105 -11.18 -17.84 -3.69
CA SER A 105 -12.24 -17.17 -4.46
C SER A 105 -12.43 -15.73 -4.01
N ILE A 106 -12.74 -14.85 -4.96
CA ILE A 106 -13.18 -13.48 -4.67
C ILE A 106 -14.64 -13.56 -4.20
N GLU A 107 -14.92 -13.16 -2.97
CA GLU A 107 -16.26 -13.14 -2.38
C GLU A 107 -17.02 -11.87 -2.75
N TRP A 108 -16.32 -10.74 -2.76
CA TRP A 108 -16.82 -9.45 -3.22
C TRP A 108 -15.70 -8.52 -3.67
N ASP A 109 -16.08 -7.52 -4.45
CA ASP A 109 -15.18 -6.51 -4.99
C ASP A 109 -15.79 -5.11 -4.92
N ASN A 110 -14.91 -4.11 -4.85
CA ASN A 110 -15.20 -2.69 -5.00
C ASN A 110 -14.44 -2.14 -6.24
N LEU A 111 -14.32 -2.95 -7.30
CA LEU A 111 -13.63 -2.56 -8.52
C LEU A 111 -14.43 -1.48 -9.27
N ARG A 112 -13.72 -0.55 -9.89
CA ARG A 112 -14.35 0.54 -10.64
C ARG A 112 -15.07 0.05 -11.90
N GLU A 113 -14.43 -0.84 -12.65
CA GLU A 113 -14.95 -1.40 -13.90
C GLU A 113 -15.11 -2.91 -13.75
N SER A 114 -16.32 -3.43 -14.01
CA SER A 114 -16.64 -4.86 -13.82
C SER A 114 -15.84 -5.83 -14.70
N SER A 115 -15.20 -5.32 -15.77
CA SER A 115 -14.28 -6.08 -16.62
C SER A 115 -13.05 -6.58 -15.85
N TRP A 116 -12.64 -5.88 -14.78
CA TRP A 116 -11.48 -6.24 -13.99
C TRP A 116 -11.70 -7.46 -13.11
N LEU A 117 -12.93 -7.75 -12.70
CA LEU A 117 -13.21 -8.94 -11.87
C LEU A 117 -12.72 -10.23 -12.56
N GLY A 118 -12.91 -10.33 -13.88
CA GLY A 118 -12.42 -11.47 -14.65
C GLY A 118 -10.89 -11.55 -14.75
N LYS A 119 -10.21 -10.41 -14.81
CA LYS A 119 -8.73 -10.34 -14.79
C LYS A 119 -8.19 -10.71 -13.40
N CYS A 120 -8.77 -10.14 -12.34
CA CYS A 120 -8.42 -10.46 -10.95
C CYS A 120 -8.64 -11.94 -10.63
N ASP A 121 -9.78 -12.53 -11.03
CA ASP A 121 -10.01 -13.97 -10.85
C ASP A 121 -9.00 -14.80 -11.64
N LYS A 122 -8.71 -14.45 -12.90
CA LYS A 122 -7.68 -15.13 -13.69
C LYS A 122 -6.32 -15.13 -12.97
N ILE A 123 -5.87 -13.98 -12.48
CA ILE A 123 -4.61 -13.83 -11.75
C ILE A 123 -4.62 -14.68 -10.48
N LEU A 124 -5.71 -14.64 -9.70
CA LEU A 124 -5.85 -15.45 -8.49
C LEU A 124 -5.73 -16.95 -8.75
N GLN A 125 -6.30 -17.42 -9.87
CA GLN A 125 -6.32 -18.85 -10.22
C GLN A 125 -5.04 -19.30 -10.95
N SER A 126 -4.39 -18.44 -11.73
CA SER A 126 -3.20 -18.80 -12.53
C SER A 126 -1.87 -18.44 -11.90
N GLU A 127 -1.88 -17.50 -10.96
CA GLU A 127 -0.72 -17.03 -10.22
C GLU A 127 -0.98 -17.31 -8.72
N ASP A 128 -1.10 -16.28 -7.88
CA ASP A 128 -1.40 -16.45 -6.45
C ASP A 128 -1.99 -15.18 -5.80
N ALA A 129 -2.22 -15.26 -4.49
CA ALA A 129 -2.75 -14.17 -3.68
C ALA A 129 -1.79 -12.96 -3.57
N TYR A 130 -0.47 -13.15 -3.65
CA TYR A 130 0.50 -12.04 -3.59
C TYR A 130 0.46 -11.23 -4.88
N CYS A 131 0.43 -11.92 -6.03
CA CYS A 131 0.26 -11.32 -7.34
C CYS A 131 -1.05 -10.51 -7.40
N LEU A 132 -2.17 -11.08 -6.93
CA LEU A 132 -3.43 -10.35 -6.88
C LEU A 132 -3.37 -9.16 -5.91
N ASN A 133 -2.66 -9.28 -4.78
CA ASN A 133 -2.52 -8.18 -3.83
C ASN A 133 -1.77 -6.99 -4.44
N ARG A 134 -0.65 -7.22 -5.14
CA ARG A 134 0.08 -6.17 -5.88
C ARG A 134 -0.81 -5.49 -6.91
N VAL A 135 -1.56 -6.26 -7.70
CA VAL A 135 -2.54 -5.69 -8.65
C VAL A 135 -3.61 -4.88 -7.93
N SER A 136 -4.08 -5.36 -6.77
CA SER A 136 -5.08 -4.65 -5.96
C SER A 136 -4.55 -3.32 -5.41
N GLU A 137 -3.28 -3.25 -5.02
CA GLU A 137 -2.63 -1.99 -4.58
C GLU A 137 -2.73 -0.94 -5.67
N VAL A 138 -2.29 -1.28 -6.88
CA VAL A 138 -2.23 -0.31 -7.98
C VAL A 138 -3.62 0.07 -8.50
N LEU A 139 -4.55 -0.88 -8.55
CA LEU A 139 -5.95 -0.58 -8.88
C LEU A 139 -6.63 0.29 -7.80
N ASN A 140 -6.25 0.13 -6.53
CA ASN A 140 -6.79 0.94 -5.44
C ASN A 140 -6.26 2.39 -5.52
N GLN A 141 -5.00 2.60 -5.87
CA GLN A 141 -4.43 3.93 -6.13
C GLN A 141 -5.21 4.68 -7.21
N PHE A 142 -5.56 4.01 -8.31
CA PHE A 142 -6.30 4.64 -9.42
C PHE A 142 -7.82 4.59 -9.30
N ARG A 143 -8.38 4.10 -8.18
CA ARG A 143 -9.81 3.78 -8.07
C ARG A 143 -10.73 4.95 -8.47
N LEU A 144 -10.33 6.18 -8.15
CA LEU A 144 -11.06 7.41 -8.47
C LEU A 144 -10.48 8.21 -9.65
N ASP A 145 -9.38 7.74 -10.26
CA ASP A 145 -8.64 8.46 -11.30
C ASP A 145 -9.04 8.01 -12.73
N LYS A 146 -8.84 8.87 -13.73
CA LYS A 146 -8.91 8.50 -15.15
C LYS A 146 -7.78 7.54 -15.55
N ALA A 147 -6.69 7.47 -14.78
CA ALA A 147 -5.59 6.52 -14.91
C ALA A 147 -6.08 5.06 -14.95
N TYR A 148 -7.20 4.75 -14.28
CA TYR A 148 -7.79 3.41 -14.31
C TYR A 148 -8.17 2.95 -15.72
N THR A 149 -8.87 3.80 -16.48
CA THR A 149 -9.27 3.50 -17.86
C THR A 149 -8.07 3.57 -18.81
N LYS A 150 -7.09 4.43 -18.52
CA LYS A 150 -5.81 4.49 -19.25
C LYS A 150 -5.02 3.18 -19.11
N LEU A 151 -4.98 2.60 -17.92
CA LEU A 151 -4.36 1.29 -17.67
C LEU A 151 -5.08 0.17 -18.43
N SER A 152 -6.42 0.13 -18.39
CA SER A 152 -7.20 -0.82 -19.19
C SER A 152 -6.81 -0.73 -20.69
N ALA A 153 -6.70 0.49 -21.22
CA ALA A 153 -6.28 0.73 -22.60
C ALA A 153 -4.83 0.28 -22.87
N ALA A 154 -3.90 0.54 -21.95
CA ALA A 154 -2.49 0.17 -22.09
C ALA A 154 -2.32 -1.35 -22.16
N LEU A 155 -3.06 -2.08 -21.33
CA LEU A 155 -3.12 -3.54 -21.35
C LEU A 155 -3.67 -4.10 -22.67
N ASP A 156 -4.69 -3.44 -23.23
CA ASP A 156 -5.28 -3.83 -24.52
C ASP A 156 -4.36 -3.53 -25.71
N LEU A 157 -3.50 -2.50 -25.61
CA LEU A 157 -2.44 -2.22 -26.57
C LEU A 157 -1.33 -3.27 -26.48
N ALA A 158 -0.85 -3.54 -25.27
CA ALA A 158 0.22 -4.50 -24.98
C ALA A 158 -0.21 -5.97 -25.16
N HIS A 159 -1.52 -6.26 -25.19
CA HIS A 159 -2.08 -7.61 -25.25
C HIS A 159 -1.67 -8.51 -24.07
N VAL A 160 -1.63 -7.93 -22.86
CA VAL A 160 -1.22 -8.61 -21.61
C VAL A 160 -2.30 -8.53 -20.54
N ASP A 161 -2.32 -9.50 -19.63
CA ASP A 161 -3.29 -9.58 -18.53
C ASP A 161 -2.79 -10.30 -17.26
N ASP A 162 -1.49 -10.54 -17.17
CA ASP A 162 -0.82 -11.07 -15.98
C ASP A 162 -0.45 -9.98 -14.98
N SER A 163 -0.25 -10.38 -13.72
CA SER A 163 -0.03 -9.43 -12.62
C SER A 163 1.20 -8.55 -12.81
N ALA A 164 2.33 -9.12 -13.24
CA ALA A 164 3.58 -8.39 -13.41
C ALA A 164 3.44 -7.32 -14.48
N SER A 165 2.91 -7.68 -15.66
CA SER A 165 2.67 -6.71 -16.73
C SER A 165 1.69 -5.62 -16.31
N ILE A 166 0.64 -5.95 -15.54
CA ILE A 166 -0.29 -4.96 -15.00
C ILE A 166 0.42 -3.94 -14.11
N VAL A 167 1.24 -4.40 -13.16
CA VAL A 167 1.98 -3.53 -12.24
C VAL A 167 3.00 -2.68 -12.99
N THR A 168 3.77 -3.28 -13.92
CA THR A 168 4.76 -2.57 -14.72
C THR A 168 4.13 -1.45 -15.56
N LEU A 169 3.06 -1.76 -16.30
CA LEU A 169 2.39 -0.75 -17.13
C LEU A 169 1.71 0.34 -16.29
N ALA A 170 1.21 -0.02 -15.11
CA ALA A 170 0.63 0.93 -14.19
C ALA A 170 1.64 1.94 -13.64
N ASN A 171 2.86 1.50 -13.34
CA ASN A 171 3.96 2.35 -12.87
C ASN A 171 4.61 3.18 -13.99
N GLN A 172 4.24 2.93 -15.25
CA GLN A 172 4.76 3.62 -16.43
C GLN A 172 3.62 4.24 -17.25
N LEU A 173 2.48 4.57 -16.62
CA LEU A 173 1.33 5.08 -17.36
C LEU A 173 1.60 6.40 -18.08
N ASP A 174 2.54 7.20 -17.62
CA ASP A 174 2.90 8.48 -18.24
C ASP A 174 3.59 8.32 -19.60
N ASP A 175 4.13 7.13 -19.88
CA ASP A 175 4.67 6.75 -21.19
C ASP A 175 3.59 6.47 -22.24
N PHE A 176 2.32 6.54 -21.87
CA PHE A 176 1.20 6.35 -22.78
C PHE A 176 0.42 7.65 -22.95
N ILE A 177 -0.02 7.92 -24.18
CA ILE A 177 -1.02 8.95 -24.46
C ILE A 177 -2.34 8.25 -24.75
N PHE A 178 -3.39 8.66 -24.04
CA PHE A 178 -4.72 8.07 -24.19
C PHE A 178 -5.77 9.13 -24.48
N PHE A 179 -6.44 8.95 -25.62
CA PHE A 179 -7.57 9.75 -26.06
C PHE A 179 -8.86 8.94 -25.94
N PRO A 180 -9.58 9.00 -24.80
CA PRO A 180 -10.74 8.14 -24.55
C PRO A 180 -11.92 8.40 -25.50
N THR A 181 -11.97 9.58 -26.13
CA THR A 181 -13.07 9.96 -27.03
C THR A 181 -12.74 9.80 -28.50
N ALA A 182 -11.53 9.35 -28.86
CA ALA A 182 -11.12 9.22 -30.25
C ALA A 182 -11.68 7.95 -30.91
N ASN A 183 -12.41 8.11 -32.01
CA ASN A 183 -13.02 6.99 -32.74
C ASN A 183 -12.42 6.80 -34.14
N ASP A 184 -11.74 7.81 -34.66
CA ASP A 184 -11.12 7.80 -35.98
C ASP A 184 -9.90 8.73 -36.03
N SER A 185 -9.23 8.77 -37.19
CA SER A 185 -8.06 9.62 -37.42
C SER A 185 -8.36 11.10 -37.30
N TYR A 186 -9.60 11.55 -37.56
CA TYR A 186 -9.97 12.95 -37.36
C TYR A 186 -9.91 13.33 -35.89
N ASP A 187 -10.48 12.50 -35.01
CA ASP A 187 -10.44 12.73 -33.56
C ASP A 187 -9.00 12.73 -33.04
N VAL A 188 -8.16 11.79 -33.50
CA VAL A 188 -6.74 11.71 -33.11
C VAL A 188 -6.01 12.99 -33.52
N GLY A 189 -6.13 13.42 -34.78
CA GLY A 189 -5.44 14.63 -35.26
C GLY A 189 -5.87 15.90 -34.51
N ARG A 190 -7.13 15.98 -34.09
CA ARG A 190 -7.65 17.10 -33.29
C ARG A 190 -7.10 17.07 -31.85
N LEU A 191 -7.16 15.91 -31.19
CA LEU A 191 -6.74 15.75 -29.79
C LEU A 191 -5.22 15.77 -29.62
N TRP A 192 -4.47 15.37 -30.64
CA TRP A 192 -3.00 15.39 -30.60
C TRP A 192 -2.43 16.80 -30.48
N ILE A 193 -3.09 17.78 -31.08
CA ILE A 193 -2.65 19.17 -31.03
C ILE A 193 -2.66 19.69 -29.58
N ASP A 194 -3.57 19.20 -28.74
CA ASP A 194 -3.60 19.57 -27.33
C ASP A 194 -2.40 19.01 -26.55
N GLN A 195 -1.74 17.95 -27.06
CA GLN A 195 -0.53 17.37 -26.47
C GLN A 195 0.74 18.14 -26.86
N VAL A 196 0.76 18.80 -28.01
CA VAL A 196 1.93 19.51 -28.53
C VAL A 196 1.67 21.01 -28.47
N ALA A 197 2.21 21.67 -27.44
CA ALA A 197 1.96 23.08 -27.17
C ALA A 197 2.25 23.99 -28.38
N GLU A 198 3.24 23.64 -29.21
CA GLU A 198 3.62 24.38 -30.42
C GLU A 198 2.60 24.29 -31.55
N LEU A 199 1.69 23.31 -31.52
CA LEU A 199 0.67 23.11 -32.55
C LEU A 199 -0.65 23.83 -32.26
N ARG A 200 -0.77 24.53 -31.12
CA ARG A 200 -1.96 25.31 -30.77
C ARG A 200 -2.28 26.33 -31.86
N TYR A 201 -3.56 26.39 -32.23
CA TYR A 201 -4.07 27.24 -33.30
C TYR A 201 -5.18 28.16 -32.77
N ASP A 202 -5.48 29.22 -33.53
CA ASP A 202 -6.63 30.08 -33.28
C ASP A 202 -7.91 29.37 -33.75
N GLU A 203 -8.96 29.32 -32.92
CA GLU A 203 -10.24 28.65 -33.24
C GLU A 203 -10.83 29.10 -34.59
N GLU A 204 -10.58 30.34 -35.04
CA GLU A 204 -11.02 30.82 -36.36
C GLU A 204 -10.40 30.04 -37.54
N LEU A 205 -9.32 29.30 -37.30
CA LEU A 205 -8.62 28.48 -38.29
C LEU A 205 -9.09 27.02 -38.32
N GLU A 206 -9.94 26.57 -37.37
CA GLU A 206 -10.33 25.16 -37.20
C GLU A 206 -10.88 24.56 -38.51
N ASP A 207 -11.76 25.28 -39.20
CA ASP A 207 -12.39 24.87 -40.47
C ASP A 207 -11.39 24.69 -41.63
N TYR A 208 -10.15 25.18 -41.49
CA TYR A 208 -9.11 25.11 -42.50
C TYR A 208 -8.05 24.04 -42.21
N ILE A 209 -8.05 23.46 -41.01
CA ILE A 209 -7.10 22.43 -40.60
C ILE A 209 -7.59 21.05 -41.05
N LYS A 210 -6.69 20.27 -41.63
CA LYS A 210 -6.99 18.91 -42.09
C LYS A 210 -6.68 17.88 -40.99
N PHE A 211 -7.47 17.87 -39.92
CA PHE A 211 -7.23 16.97 -38.78
C PHE A 211 -7.19 15.49 -39.17
N GLU A 212 -8.07 15.05 -40.06
CA GLU A 212 -8.11 13.66 -40.54
C GLU A 212 -6.77 13.23 -41.16
N VAL A 213 -6.20 14.05 -42.04
CA VAL A 213 -4.91 13.77 -42.69
C VAL A 213 -3.78 13.76 -41.67
N TYR A 214 -3.78 14.71 -40.74
CA TYR A 214 -2.75 14.77 -39.70
C TYR A 214 -2.81 13.59 -38.74
N GLY A 215 -4.01 13.19 -38.31
CA GLY A 215 -4.20 12.03 -37.47
C GLY A 215 -3.88 10.72 -38.18
N GLU A 216 -4.13 10.61 -39.50
CA GLU A 216 -3.64 9.46 -40.29
C GLU A 216 -2.12 9.36 -40.23
N ASP A 217 -1.40 10.48 -40.34
CA ASP A 217 0.07 10.49 -40.22
C ASP A 217 0.52 10.01 -38.82
N ILE A 218 -0.14 10.46 -37.74
CA ILE A 218 0.14 10.03 -36.37
C ILE A 218 -0.09 8.53 -36.21
N VAL A 219 -1.28 8.05 -36.59
CA VAL A 219 -1.68 6.64 -36.47
C VAL A 219 -0.73 5.72 -37.25
N ASN A 220 -0.19 6.19 -38.38
CA ASN A 220 0.74 5.41 -39.20
C ASN A 220 2.22 5.49 -38.73
N SER A 221 2.58 6.52 -37.96
CA SER A 221 3.98 6.76 -37.53
C SER A 221 4.28 6.30 -36.12
N HIS A 222 3.25 6.14 -35.28
CA HIS A 222 3.40 5.72 -33.89
C HIS A 222 2.84 4.32 -33.65
N ASP A 223 3.32 3.67 -32.60
CA ASP A 223 2.82 2.36 -32.17
C ASP A 223 1.58 2.53 -31.29
N GLY A 224 0.45 2.84 -31.93
CA GLY A 224 -0.82 3.09 -31.28
C GLY A 224 -1.98 2.33 -31.91
N LYS A 225 -3.10 2.28 -31.17
CA LYS A 225 -4.25 1.42 -31.49
C LYS A 225 -5.57 2.08 -31.11
N PHE A 226 -6.55 1.95 -31.99
CA PHE A 226 -7.96 2.19 -31.65
C PHE A 226 -8.52 1.01 -30.88
N LEU A 227 -9.18 1.29 -29.75
CA LEU A 227 -9.75 0.28 -28.87
C LEU A 227 -11.15 -0.12 -29.35
N ASP A 228 -11.54 -1.38 -29.10
CA ASP A 228 -12.82 -1.94 -29.55
C ASP A 228 -14.04 -1.22 -28.96
N ASN A 229 -13.90 -0.62 -27.76
CA ASN A 229 -14.94 0.12 -27.06
C ASN A 229 -14.83 1.64 -27.24
N GLY A 230 -14.02 2.10 -28.20
CA GLY A 230 -13.72 3.51 -28.43
C GLY A 230 -12.50 3.99 -27.66
N GLY A 231 -11.85 5.02 -28.20
CA GLY A 231 -10.60 5.58 -27.72
C GLY A 231 -9.40 5.15 -28.55
N TYR A 232 -8.35 5.97 -28.49
CA TYR A 232 -7.05 5.69 -29.12
C TYR A 232 -5.97 5.79 -28.06
N ILE A 233 -5.09 4.79 -28.02
CA ILE A 233 -3.92 4.78 -27.13
C ILE A 233 -2.64 4.57 -27.93
N VAL A 234 -1.57 5.21 -27.50
CA VAL A 234 -0.27 5.13 -28.14
C VAL A 234 0.85 5.23 -27.11
N VAL A 235 1.97 4.57 -27.39
CA VAL A 235 3.20 4.70 -26.60
C VAL A 235 3.97 5.96 -27.03
N ASN A 236 4.51 6.72 -26.08
CA ASN A 236 5.37 7.87 -26.35
C ASN A 236 6.59 7.47 -27.18
N GLU A 237 7.09 8.42 -27.98
CA GLU A 237 8.32 8.22 -28.75
C GLU A 237 9.50 7.90 -27.83
N GLY A 238 10.27 6.87 -28.16
CA GLY A 238 11.46 6.45 -27.41
C GLY A 238 11.21 5.36 -26.38
N VAL A 239 9.96 5.04 -26.06
CA VAL A 239 9.62 3.96 -25.13
C VAL A 239 9.59 2.62 -25.87
N ASN A 240 10.28 1.62 -25.32
CA ASN A 240 10.33 0.27 -25.87
C ASN A 240 9.41 -0.66 -25.08
N LEU A 241 8.15 -0.76 -25.51
CA LEU A 241 7.14 -1.59 -24.85
C LEU A 241 7.56 -3.07 -24.74
N GLU A 242 8.24 -3.62 -25.74
CA GLU A 242 8.70 -5.02 -25.71
C GLU A 242 9.75 -5.26 -24.62
N GLU A 243 10.61 -4.27 -24.34
CA GLU A 243 11.63 -4.34 -23.30
C GLU A 243 11.03 -4.21 -21.90
N LEU A 244 10.07 -3.29 -21.72
CA LEU A 244 9.28 -3.19 -20.48
C LEU A 244 8.60 -4.52 -20.14
N LEU A 245 7.93 -5.15 -21.12
CA LEU A 245 7.23 -6.42 -20.92
C LEU A 245 8.20 -7.60 -20.69
N LYS A 246 9.41 -7.57 -21.27
CA LYS A 246 10.44 -8.57 -20.94
C LYS A 246 10.90 -8.48 -19.49
N GLY A 247 11.01 -7.27 -18.94
CA GLY A 247 11.27 -7.07 -17.51
C GLY A 247 10.18 -7.71 -16.65
N ALA A 248 8.91 -7.42 -16.97
CA ALA A 248 7.77 -8.01 -16.28
C ALA A 248 7.73 -9.55 -16.36
N GLU A 249 8.04 -10.12 -17.53
CA GLU A 249 8.10 -11.58 -17.71
C GLU A 249 9.20 -12.22 -16.84
N GLU A 250 10.36 -11.57 -16.72
CA GLU A 250 11.45 -12.06 -15.88
C GLU A 250 11.13 -11.96 -14.38
N GLU A 251 10.53 -10.86 -13.92
CA GLU A 251 10.03 -10.73 -12.55
C GLU A 251 9.04 -11.84 -12.21
N ARG A 252 8.10 -12.10 -13.12
CA ARG A 252 7.13 -13.19 -12.96
C ARG A 252 7.82 -14.55 -12.90
N ARG A 253 8.83 -14.79 -13.74
CA ARG A 253 9.60 -16.06 -13.73
C ARG A 253 10.30 -16.25 -12.38
N ILE A 254 10.93 -15.20 -11.84
CA ILE A 254 11.60 -15.21 -10.53
C ILE A 254 10.57 -15.52 -9.44
N HIS A 255 9.42 -14.86 -9.44
CA HIS A 255 8.34 -15.08 -8.49
C HIS A 255 7.80 -16.52 -8.56
N GLU A 256 7.52 -17.02 -9.76
CA GLU A 256 7.06 -18.41 -9.95
C GLU A 256 8.10 -19.43 -9.47
N GLU A 257 9.40 -19.18 -9.67
CA GLU A 257 10.47 -20.04 -9.17
C GLU A 257 10.55 -20.01 -7.64
N ALA A 258 10.38 -18.83 -7.03
CA ALA A 258 10.28 -18.67 -5.58
C ALA A 258 9.06 -19.41 -5.00
N MET A 259 7.93 -19.42 -5.72
CA MET A 259 6.72 -20.12 -5.28
C MET A 259 6.77 -21.64 -5.52
N LYS A 260 7.50 -22.12 -6.53
CA LYS A 260 7.70 -23.57 -6.79
C LYS A 260 8.64 -24.23 -5.78
N SER A 261 9.58 -23.49 -5.21
CA SER A 261 10.45 -23.98 -4.12
C SER A 261 9.75 -23.99 -2.75
N ASN A 262 8.60 -23.32 -2.63
CA ASN A 262 7.80 -23.18 -1.41
C ASN A 262 6.94 -24.43 -1.10
N THR A 263 7.58 -25.50 -0.62
CA THR A 263 6.91 -26.62 0.07
C THR A 263 6.49 -26.19 1.46
N ARG A 264 5.24 -25.73 1.63
CA ARG A 264 4.80 -25.08 2.86
C ARG A 264 5.61 -23.81 3.13
N PRO A 265 5.03 -22.75 3.70
CA PRO A 265 5.83 -22.00 4.65
C PRO A 265 6.11 -23.00 5.78
N THR A 266 7.13 -23.87 5.62
CA THR A 266 7.92 -24.20 6.80
C THR A 266 8.26 -22.85 7.41
N PRO A 267 8.15 -22.67 8.73
CA PRO A 267 8.64 -21.47 9.41
C PRO A 267 10.06 -21.02 8.97
N ASP A 268 10.77 -21.87 8.24
CA ASP A 268 12.12 -21.73 7.72
C ASP A 268 12.23 -21.23 6.26
N GLY A 269 11.15 -20.79 5.61
CA GLY A 269 11.27 -19.77 4.56
C GLY A 269 11.32 -18.42 5.25
N GLN A 270 12.33 -18.24 6.13
CA GLN A 270 12.39 -17.38 7.31
C GLN A 270 11.09 -16.60 7.54
N ASN A 271 10.33 -16.97 8.57
CA ASN A 271 9.34 -16.08 9.19
C ASN A 271 10.04 -14.77 9.54
N LEU A 272 10.18 -13.88 8.55
CA LEU A 272 10.82 -12.61 8.75
C LEU A 272 9.85 -11.79 9.57
N ILE A 273 10.21 -11.58 10.82
CA ILE A 273 9.53 -10.64 11.69
C ILE A 273 9.86 -9.27 11.13
N THR A 274 8.83 -8.56 10.69
CA THR A 274 8.97 -7.15 10.35
C THR A 274 9.00 -6.35 11.65
N GLY A 275 10.13 -5.71 11.92
CA GLY A 275 10.29 -4.71 12.97
C GLY A 275 10.30 -3.31 12.35
N ARG A 276 9.80 -2.33 13.10
CA ARG A 276 9.87 -0.91 12.71
C ARG A 276 10.44 -0.12 13.88
N TYR A 277 11.37 0.76 13.56
CA TYR A 277 12.00 1.67 14.52
C TYR A 277 11.82 3.10 14.04
N PHE A 278 11.37 3.97 14.94
CA PHE A 278 11.05 5.35 14.64
C PHE A 278 12.00 6.29 15.36
N PHE A 279 12.40 7.34 14.67
CA PHE A 279 13.19 8.43 15.23
C PHE A 279 12.64 9.79 14.78
N PRO A 280 12.76 10.82 15.62
CA PRO A 280 12.28 12.15 15.26
C PRO A 280 13.19 12.77 14.19
N LEU A 281 12.58 13.47 13.25
CA LEU A 281 13.30 14.33 12.30
C LEU A 281 13.26 15.78 12.80
N THR A 282 14.27 16.54 12.39
CA THR A 282 14.25 18.00 12.45
C THR A 282 14.54 18.56 11.07
N PHE A 283 14.14 19.80 10.82
CA PHE A 283 14.24 20.41 9.50
C PHE A 283 14.94 21.75 9.61
N ASP A 284 15.77 22.08 8.63
CA ASP A 284 16.26 23.45 8.45
C ASP A 284 15.70 23.98 7.12
N LEU A 285 15.29 25.26 7.09
CA LEU A 285 14.79 25.90 5.88
C LEU A 285 15.59 27.16 5.55
N VAL A 286 16.12 27.21 4.34
CA VAL A 286 16.67 28.45 3.75
C VAL A 286 15.61 29.07 2.85
N PRO A 287 14.91 30.12 3.30
CA PRO A 287 13.75 30.63 2.58
C PRO A 287 14.14 31.47 1.36
N PHE A 288 13.18 31.67 0.45
CA PHE A 288 13.31 32.72 -0.56
C PHE A 288 13.11 34.12 0.05
N ASN A 289 13.98 35.05 -0.31
CA ASN A 289 13.79 36.46 -0.02
C ASN A 289 12.70 37.09 -0.92
N ARG A 290 12.41 38.36 -0.68
CA ARG A 290 11.36 39.10 -1.43
C ARG A 290 11.61 39.24 -2.92
N ASP A 291 12.84 39.07 -3.36
CA ASP A 291 13.26 39.13 -4.76
C ASP A 291 13.29 37.74 -5.41
N GLY A 292 13.00 36.66 -4.66
CA GLY A 292 12.97 35.27 -5.13
C GLY A 292 14.32 34.55 -5.09
N ASP A 293 15.34 35.17 -4.50
CA ASP A 293 16.66 34.54 -4.29
C ASP A 293 16.72 33.90 -2.89
N LEU A 294 17.49 32.82 -2.73
CA LEU A 294 17.69 32.16 -1.42
C LEU A 294 18.37 33.10 -0.41
N ASP A 295 17.79 33.20 0.78
CA ASP A 295 18.31 34.01 1.88
C ASP A 295 19.09 33.18 2.91
N TRP A 296 20.34 32.89 2.59
CA TRP A 296 21.27 32.22 3.51
C TRP A 296 21.55 32.99 4.80
N SER A 297 21.05 34.22 4.95
CA SER A 297 21.18 34.99 6.19
C SER A 297 19.96 34.87 7.13
N ASP A 298 18.88 34.23 6.67
CA ASP A 298 17.62 34.05 7.40
C ASP A 298 17.21 32.57 7.44
N ILE A 299 18.18 31.70 7.77
CA ILE A 299 17.96 30.26 7.92
C ILE A 299 17.07 29.99 9.13
N TYR A 300 16.00 29.25 8.94
CA TYR A 300 15.18 28.70 10.02
C TYR A 300 15.77 27.37 10.45
N GLU A 301 16.65 27.41 11.46
CA GLU A 301 17.17 26.22 12.13
C GLU A 301 16.08 25.58 13.01
N ASP A 302 15.95 24.25 12.99
CA ASP A 302 14.90 23.50 13.72
C ASP A 302 13.49 24.02 13.37
N ALA A 303 13.27 24.23 12.08
CA ALA A 303 11.98 24.51 11.48
C ALA A 303 10.97 23.42 11.88
N GLY A 304 9.78 23.85 12.30
CA GLY A 304 8.73 22.92 12.67
C GLY A 304 8.27 22.07 11.47
N ASP A 305 7.65 20.94 11.77
CA ASP A 305 7.05 20.04 10.76
C ASP A 305 6.13 20.72 9.74
N GLU A 306 5.60 21.90 10.05
CA GLU A 306 4.78 22.71 9.14
C GLU A 306 5.49 23.09 7.83
N TYR A 307 6.82 23.04 7.79
CA TYR A 307 7.62 23.31 6.59
C TYR A 307 7.97 22.04 5.78
N ALA A 308 7.73 20.85 6.35
CA ALA A 308 7.84 19.57 5.65
C ALA A 308 6.47 19.05 5.18
N ASP A 309 5.37 19.56 5.76
CA ASP A 309 3.99 19.21 5.42
C ASP A 309 3.70 19.44 3.93
N GLY A 310 3.32 18.36 3.22
CA GLY A 310 3.05 18.38 1.79
C GLY A 310 4.26 18.19 0.88
N TYR A 311 5.47 17.96 1.44
CA TYR A 311 6.69 17.64 0.69
C TYR A 311 7.19 16.21 0.95
N GLU A 312 6.32 15.30 1.41
CA GLU A 312 6.68 13.92 1.76
C GLU A 312 7.24 13.15 0.56
N SER A 313 6.69 13.42 -0.63
CA SER A 313 7.12 12.76 -1.86
C SER A 313 8.51 13.25 -2.26
N GLU A 314 8.77 14.55 -2.18
CA GLU A 314 10.05 15.19 -2.48
C GLU A 314 11.14 14.73 -1.51
N ILE A 315 10.81 14.58 -0.22
CA ILE A 315 11.73 14.04 0.79
C ILE A 315 12.09 12.59 0.49
N GLN A 316 11.10 11.75 0.15
CA GLN A 316 11.35 10.36 -0.21
C GLN A 316 12.14 10.24 -1.51
N GLU A 317 11.80 11.00 -2.55
CA GLU A 317 12.50 11.01 -3.84
C GLU A 317 13.96 11.44 -3.69
N ALA A 318 14.23 12.50 -2.92
CA ALA A 318 15.59 12.95 -2.66
C ALA A 318 16.42 11.87 -1.95
N PHE A 319 15.82 11.15 -1.02
CA PHE A 319 16.50 10.06 -0.31
C PHE A 319 16.71 8.82 -1.17
N ASP A 320 15.76 8.48 -2.02
CA ASP A 320 15.89 7.39 -2.99
C ASP A 320 16.99 7.71 -4.02
N GLU A 321 17.09 8.96 -4.49
CA GLU A 321 18.19 9.40 -5.37
C GLU A 321 19.54 9.31 -4.65
N TYR A 322 19.60 9.76 -3.39
CA TYR A 322 20.82 9.68 -2.58
C TYR A 322 21.32 8.24 -2.38
N THR A 323 20.41 7.29 -2.21
CA THR A 323 20.72 5.87 -1.93
C THR A 323 20.68 4.96 -3.17
N ALA A 324 20.38 5.50 -4.37
CA ALA A 324 20.22 4.72 -5.59
C ALA A 324 21.48 3.94 -6.02
N ASP A 325 22.67 4.45 -5.68
CA ASP A 325 23.96 3.84 -6.02
C ASP A 325 24.45 2.82 -4.96
N ASP A 326 23.68 2.56 -3.90
CA ASP A 326 24.06 1.60 -2.86
C ASP A 326 23.93 0.15 -3.36
N ASP A 327 25.08 -0.51 -3.51
CA ASP A 327 25.16 -1.90 -4.00
C ASP A 327 24.66 -2.95 -2.98
N CYS A 328 24.43 -2.57 -1.71
CA CYS A 328 23.97 -3.48 -0.66
C CYS A 328 23.13 -2.80 0.43
N ASP A 329 22.34 -3.60 1.15
CA ASP A 329 21.49 -3.14 2.25
C ASP A 329 22.34 -2.59 3.42
N MET A 330 21.83 -1.56 4.11
CA MET A 330 22.51 -0.90 5.22
C MET A 330 22.91 -1.86 6.34
N ILE A 331 22.20 -2.98 6.49
CA ILE A 331 22.55 -3.99 7.48
C ILE A 331 23.94 -4.62 7.26
N GLU A 332 24.49 -4.57 6.04
CA GLU A 332 25.86 -5.04 5.76
C GLU A 332 26.93 -4.27 6.53
N TYR A 333 26.64 -3.05 6.97
CA TYR A 333 27.53 -2.23 7.79
C TYR A 333 27.37 -2.43 9.30
N TYR A 334 26.46 -3.31 9.74
CA TYR A 334 26.28 -3.64 11.15
C TYR A 334 27.23 -4.74 11.60
N ASP A 335 28.35 -4.35 12.25
CA ASP A 335 29.41 -5.25 12.70
C ASP A 335 29.59 -5.32 14.23
N ARG A 336 28.68 -4.70 14.99
CA ARG A 336 28.80 -4.52 16.45
C ARG A 336 28.39 -5.75 17.26
N ASN A 337 27.31 -6.43 16.86
CA ASN A 337 26.78 -7.59 17.55
C ASN A 337 26.45 -8.71 16.56
N ALA A 338 27.31 -9.74 16.54
CA ALA A 338 27.17 -10.87 15.63
C ALA A 338 25.85 -11.65 15.82
N SER A 339 25.35 -11.77 17.06
CA SER A 339 24.10 -12.48 17.34
C SER A 339 22.89 -11.74 16.79
N ALA A 340 22.86 -10.41 16.97
CA ALA A 340 21.85 -9.56 16.37
C ALA A 340 21.96 -9.54 14.83
N ARG A 341 23.19 -9.42 14.30
CA ARG A 341 23.44 -9.39 12.85
C ARG A 341 23.00 -10.67 12.13
N ASP A 342 23.20 -11.83 12.76
CA ASP A 342 22.73 -13.12 12.24
C ASP A 342 21.19 -13.20 12.14
N LYS A 343 20.49 -12.40 12.96
CA LYS A 343 19.02 -12.32 12.96
C LYS A 343 18.49 -11.28 11.99
N ILE A 344 19.21 -10.20 11.74
CA ILE A 344 18.71 -9.11 10.88
C ILE A 344 19.10 -9.36 9.42
N VAL A 345 18.07 -9.45 8.56
CA VAL A 345 18.20 -9.73 7.13
C VAL A 345 18.28 -8.46 6.30
N SER A 346 17.51 -7.44 6.66
CA SER A 346 17.51 -6.13 5.97
C SER A 346 17.15 -5.03 6.97
N ALA A 347 17.66 -3.82 6.74
CA ALA A 347 17.29 -2.61 7.46
C ALA A 347 17.22 -1.44 6.47
N LYS A 348 16.03 -0.91 6.24
CA LYS A 348 15.78 0.14 5.24
C LYS A 348 15.26 1.40 5.91
N TRP A 349 15.90 2.52 5.64
CA TRP A 349 15.47 3.83 6.08
C TRP A 349 14.40 4.38 5.15
N GLY A 350 13.50 5.17 5.69
CA GLY A 350 12.46 5.90 4.97
C GLY A 350 11.77 6.89 5.90
N PHE A 351 10.62 7.39 5.45
CA PHE A 351 9.88 8.45 6.15
C PHE A 351 8.41 8.12 6.30
N GLU A 352 7.79 8.60 7.38
CA GLU A 352 6.35 8.46 7.61
C GLU A 352 5.77 9.66 8.34
N GLU A 353 4.60 10.12 7.88
CA GLU A 353 3.79 11.14 8.55
C GLU A 353 2.78 10.48 9.50
N ILE A 354 2.88 10.80 10.79
CA ILE A 354 2.02 10.24 11.84
C ILE A 354 1.42 11.37 12.67
N GLY A 355 0.18 11.71 12.37
CA GLY A 355 -0.57 12.70 13.14
C GLY A 355 -0.12 14.14 12.89
N GLY A 356 0.26 14.48 11.66
CA GLY A 356 0.75 15.80 11.27
C GLY A 356 2.19 16.08 11.70
N LYS A 357 2.98 15.03 11.92
CA LYS A 357 4.40 15.11 12.25
C LYS A 357 5.17 14.04 11.50
N HIS A 358 6.34 14.39 10.97
CA HIS A 358 7.20 13.51 10.20
C HIS A 358 8.20 12.78 11.09
N PHE A 359 8.40 11.51 10.78
CA PHE A 359 9.35 10.64 11.45
C PHE A 359 10.19 9.89 10.42
N GLY A 360 11.44 9.64 10.79
CA GLY A 360 12.23 8.65 10.10
C GLY A 360 11.81 7.27 10.61
N VAL A 361 11.72 6.31 9.69
CA VAL A 361 11.41 4.92 9.99
C VAL A 361 12.51 4.01 9.45
N VAL A 362 12.93 3.05 10.26
CA VAL A 362 13.77 1.93 9.82
C VAL A 362 12.91 0.67 9.78
N GLU A 363 12.62 0.20 8.58
CA GLU A 363 11.93 -1.07 8.36
C GLU A 363 12.94 -2.22 8.34
N VAL A 364 12.74 -3.18 9.24
CA VAL A 364 13.70 -4.26 9.50
C VAL A 364 13.05 -5.60 9.27
N GLN A 365 13.74 -6.51 8.59
CA GLN A 365 13.32 -7.89 8.44
C GLN A 365 14.23 -8.79 9.29
N LEU A 366 13.64 -9.61 10.16
CA LEU A 366 14.36 -10.39 11.18
C LEU A 366 14.03 -11.88 11.11
N THR A 367 15.01 -12.78 11.13
CA THR A 367 14.79 -14.22 11.17
C THR A 367 14.26 -14.73 12.52
N ASP A 368 14.58 -14.01 13.59
CA ASP A 368 14.17 -14.26 14.97
C ASP A 368 14.03 -12.92 15.72
N PRO A 369 13.21 -12.84 16.80
CA PRO A 369 13.15 -11.64 17.62
C PRO A 369 14.52 -11.30 18.22
N LEU A 370 14.82 -10.00 18.29
CA LEU A 370 15.94 -9.50 19.07
C LEU A 370 15.60 -9.63 20.56
N THR A 371 16.61 -9.95 21.36
CA THR A 371 16.55 -9.79 22.82
C THR A 371 16.73 -8.32 23.19
N ASP A 372 16.31 -7.92 24.39
CA ASP A 372 16.45 -6.53 24.87
C ASP A 372 17.88 -5.97 24.73
N GLU A 373 18.91 -6.80 24.93
CA GLU A 373 20.33 -6.40 24.78
C GLU A 373 20.73 -6.24 23.31
N GLU A 374 20.25 -7.13 22.43
CA GLU A 374 20.48 -7.05 20.98
C GLU A 374 19.75 -5.86 20.36
N GLU A 375 18.53 -5.59 20.80
CA GLU A 375 17.72 -4.48 20.34
C GLU A 375 18.29 -3.13 20.81
N ALA A 376 18.78 -3.05 22.05
CA ALA A 376 19.45 -1.85 22.54
C ALA A 376 20.71 -1.53 21.71
N ASP A 377 21.56 -2.52 21.41
CA ASP A 377 22.75 -2.32 20.56
C ASP A 377 22.36 -1.90 19.13
N PHE A 378 21.27 -2.47 18.61
CA PHE A 378 20.76 -2.12 17.28
C PHE A 378 20.20 -0.70 17.22
N LYS A 379 19.45 -0.25 18.24
CA LYS A 379 18.98 1.14 18.37
C LYS A 379 20.16 2.13 18.48
N ASP A 380 21.19 1.78 19.25
CA ASP A 380 22.42 2.58 19.33
C ASP A 380 23.15 2.65 17.98
N TRP A 381 23.11 1.58 17.18
CA TRP A 381 23.67 1.60 15.82
C TRP A 381 22.84 2.45 14.86
N ILE A 382 21.51 2.37 14.88
CA ILE A 382 20.62 3.27 14.11
C ILE A 382 20.92 4.72 14.47
N SER A 383 21.00 5.06 15.76
CA SER A 383 21.37 6.41 16.20
C SER A 383 22.74 6.85 15.70
N GLY A 384 23.70 5.93 15.59
CA GLY A 384 25.01 6.21 15.00
C GLY A 384 24.92 6.52 13.50
N GLN A 385 24.16 5.72 12.75
CA GLN A 385 23.93 5.97 11.32
C GLN A 385 23.23 7.30 11.09
N ASN A 386 22.24 7.64 11.92
CA ASN A 386 21.51 8.90 11.82
C ASN A 386 22.36 10.14 12.14
N SER A 387 23.44 10.01 12.93
CA SER A 387 24.23 11.18 13.40
C SER A 387 25.52 11.46 12.63
N ASP A 388 26.18 10.43 12.09
CA ASP A 388 27.53 10.55 11.50
C ASP A 388 27.69 9.67 10.23
N GLY A 389 26.71 8.81 9.95
CA GLY A 389 26.72 7.91 8.80
C GLY A 389 25.77 8.40 7.70
N LEU A 390 24.75 7.59 7.43
CA LEU A 390 23.70 7.87 6.47
C LEU A 390 23.06 9.25 6.66
N GLY A 391 22.76 9.65 7.90
CA GLY A 391 22.10 10.91 8.20
C GLY A 391 22.95 12.13 7.85
N GLU A 392 24.22 12.17 8.27
CA GLU A 392 25.14 13.28 7.94
C GLU A 392 25.35 13.39 6.41
N GLY A 393 25.39 12.26 5.71
CA GLY A 393 25.52 12.24 4.26
C GLY A 393 24.27 12.78 3.56
N PHE A 394 23.08 12.40 4.02
CA PHE A 394 21.83 12.87 3.44
C PHE A 394 21.55 14.34 3.74
N GLU A 395 21.94 14.85 4.92
CA GLU A 395 21.78 16.27 5.30
C GLU A 395 22.40 17.26 4.30
N GLN A 396 23.36 16.82 3.47
CA GLN A 396 23.99 17.63 2.43
C GLN A 396 23.18 17.70 1.12
N HIS A 397 22.04 17.02 1.05
CA HIS A 397 21.15 16.97 -0.11
C HIS A 397 19.93 17.86 0.15
N GLU A 398 20.10 19.15 -0.13
CA GLU A 398 19.04 20.16 0.02
C GLU A 398 17.91 19.92 -0.99
N ILE A 399 16.67 19.98 -0.51
CA ILE A 399 15.46 19.72 -1.28
C ILE A 399 14.83 21.05 -1.70
N ASN A 400 14.54 21.22 -2.99
CA ASN A 400 13.85 22.41 -3.47
C ASN A 400 12.35 22.32 -3.17
N THR A 401 11.84 23.27 -2.41
CA THR A 401 10.43 23.42 -2.05
C THR A 401 9.90 24.78 -2.52
N ASP A 402 8.59 25.01 -2.46
CA ASP A 402 8.02 26.33 -2.77
C ASP A 402 8.43 27.40 -1.74
N ASP A 403 8.80 26.97 -0.54
CA ASP A 403 9.17 27.84 0.59
C ASP A 403 10.67 28.14 0.66
N GLY A 404 11.51 27.33 -0.01
CA GLY A 404 12.97 27.48 -0.01
C GLY A 404 13.72 26.18 -0.22
N LEU A 405 14.95 26.12 0.30
CA LEU A 405 15.71 24.86 0.39
C LEU A 405 15.50 24.22 1.76
N LEU A 406 14.94 23.03 1.76
CA LEU A 406 14.69 22.23 2.96
C LEU A 406 15.84 21.23 3.15
N SER A 407 16.38 21.19 4.37
CA SER A 407 17.33 20.17 4.82
C SER A 407 16.65 19.29 5.86
N VAL A 408 16.81 17.97 5.72
CA VAL A 408 16.20 16.98 6.63
C VAL A 408 17.29 16.37 7.50
N HIS A 409 17.14 16.49 8.82
CA HIS A 409 18.08 15.99 9.80
C HIS A 409 17.53 14.73 10.47
N PHE A 410 18.32 13.66 10.41
CA PHE A 410 17.93 12.36 10.98
C PHE A 410 18.24 12.26 12.46
N TRP A 411 19.04 13.19 12.98
CA TRP A 411 19.51 13.21 14.35
C TRP A 411 19.60 14.64 14.86
N ASN A 412 19.31 14.82 16.15
CA ASN A 412 19.55 16.08 16.82
C ASN A 412 20.24 15.84 18.18
N PRO A 413 21.05 16.81 18.66
CA PRO A 413 21.76 16.71 19.93
C PRO A 413 20.89 16.97 21.17
N GLY A 414 19.58 17.19 20.98
CA GLY A 414 18.61 17.50 22.03
C GLY A 414 18.27 16.29 22.91
N ASP A 415 17.61 16.57 24.04
CA ASP A 415 17.12 15.53 24.97
C ASP A 415 15.87 14.80 24.42
N ASP A 416 15.34 15.23 23.29
CA ASP A 416 14.13 14.73 22.63
C ASP A 416 14.41 13.77 21.47
N TYR A 417 15.68 13.52 21.12
CA TYR A 417 16.06 12.47 20.19
C TYR A 417 15.88 11.08 20.82
N TYR A 418 15.32 10.14 20.06
CA TYR A 418 15.15 8.75 20.44
C TYR A 418 15.12 7.83 19.22
N VAL A 419 15.33 6.54 19.46
CA VAL A 419 15.02 5.47 18.48
C VAL A 419 14.14 4.48 19.22
N ASP A 420 12.85 4.50 18.93
CA ASP A 420 11.85 3.67 19.59
C ASP A 420 11.40 2.56 18.64
N ASN A 421 11.16 1.35 19.16
CA ASN A 421 10.45 0.34 18.37
C ASN A 421 8.96 0.69 18.23
N GLU A 422 8.23 0.00 17.37
CA GLU A 422 6.79 0.23 17.12
C GLU A 422 5.94 0.29 18.40
N GLU A 423 6.21 -0.57 19.41
CA GLU A 423 5.44 -0.58 20.67
C GLU A 423 5.77 0.65 21.52
N GLU A 424 7.05 0.93 21.74
CA GLU A 424 7.54 2.10 22.48
C GLU A 424 7.07 3.41 21.85
N PHE A 425 7.12 3.48 20.51
CA PHE A 425 6.70 4.65 19.74
C PHE A 425 5.20 4.90 19.90
N ARG A 426 4.37 3.85 19.82
CA ARG A 426 2.92 3.96 20.04
C ARG A 426 2.59 4.41 21.46
N ASP A 427 3.33 3.93 22.44
CA ASP A 427 3.19 4.35 23.84
C ASP A 427 3.61 5.81 24.01
N ARG A 428 4.72 6.24 23.40
CA ARG A 428 5.19 7.64 23.41
C ARG A 428 4.19 8.59 22.77
N MET A 429 3.63 8.19 21.63
CA MET A 429 2.61 8.96 20.92
C MET A 429 1.23 8.87 21.57
N ASN A 430 1.10 8.09 22.66
CA ASN A 430 -0.14 7.87 23.37
C ASN A 430 -1.25 7.32 22.44
N LEU A 431 -0.84 6.58 21.40
CA LEU A 431 -1.70 5.88 20.44
C LEU A 431 -2.21 4.56 21.03
N GLY A 432 -1.63 4.11 22.15
CA GLY A 432 -2.12 3.06 23.04
C GLY A 432 -2.88 3.61 24.25
N MET A 433 -4.12 3.13 24.46
CA MET A 433 -5.06 3.50 25.54
C MET A 433 -5.78 4.86 25.41
N GLY A 434 -6.62 4.97 24.36
CA GLY A 434 -7.91 5.67 24.44
C GLY A 434 -8.88 4.97 25.41
N GLY A 435 -8.51 4.95 26.70
CA GLY A 435 -9.38 4.59 27.80
C GLY A 435 -10.35 5.74 28.09
N ILE A 436 -11.63 5.37 28.12
CA ILE A 436 -12.76 6.10 28.69
C ILE A 436 -12.33 7.00 29.86
N SER A 437 -12.61 8.30 29.75
CA SER A 437 -12.87 9.18 30.91
C SER A 437 -14.22 9.84 30.78
#